data_AF-A0A7D5MKU0-F1
#
_entry.id   AF-A0A7D5MKU0-F1
#
_cell.length_a   1.000
_cell.length_b   1.000
_cell.length_c   1.000
_cell.angle_alpha   90.00
_cell.angle_beta   90.00
_cell.angle_gamma   90.00
#
_symmetry.space_group_name_H-M   'P 1'
#
loop_
_entity.id
_entity.type
_entity.pdbx_description
1 polymer ?
#
loop_
_entity_poly.entity_id
_entity_poly.type
_entity_poly.pdbx_seq_one_letter_code
_entity_poly.pdbx_strand_id
1 'polypeptide(L)'
;MRRFYILVLFVFVTSGVMAQGSSCAQAVRLAQSVYDQGRLHELEDIINKALGSQSAPCGQAEQISLLKLLTLTYIYLEEPEKADATMLKLLQTDNYFQINPAVDPAEFVALYNTFRTNEIYRIGATLGVNATQPNVTNTVSAVEPGRRE
;
A
#
# COMPACT_ATOMS: atom_id res chain seq x y z
N MET A 1 29.87 -45.78 2.03
CA MET A 1 29.71 -44.85 0.88
C MET A 1 28.29 -44.30 0.72
N ARG A 2 27.21 -45.10 0.61
CA ARG A 2 25.82 -44.57 0.49
C ARG A 2 25.38 -43.59 1.60
N ARG A 3 25.82 -43.80 2.84
CA ARG A 3 25.49 -42.92 3.97
C ARG A 3 26.18 -41.54 3.91
N PHE A 4 27.33 -41.44 3.25
CA PHE A 4 28.06 -40.18 3.07
C PHE A 4 27.37 -39.26 2.05
N TYR A 5 26.78 -39.83 1.00
CA TYR A 5 26.02 -39.07 0.00
C TYR A 5 24.77 -38.40 0.58
N ILE A 6 24.09 -39.05 1.53
CA ILE A 6 22.93 -38.47 2.23
C ILE A 6 23.35 -37.26 3.08
N LEU A 7 24.51 -37.35 3.74
CA LEU A 7 25.07 -36.25 4.53
C LEU A 7 25.48 -35.06 3.66
N VAL A 8 26.10 -35.30 2.50
CA VAL A 8 26.51 -34.25 1.55
C VAL A 8 25.29 -33.58 0.92
N LEU A 9 24.23 -34.34 0.60
CA LEU A 9 22.97 -33.80 0.10
C LEU A 9 22.29 -32.89 1.13
N PHE A 10 22.33 -33.26 2.41
CA PHE A 10 21.71 -32.46 3.48
C PHE A 10 22.41 -31.11 3.70
N VAL A 11 23.75 -31.07 3.60
CA VAL A 11 24.53 -29.82 3.74
C VAL A 11 24.25 -28.84 2.58
N PHE A 12 24.01 -29.35 1.37
CA PHE A 12 23.72 -28.51 0.21
C PHE A 12 22.32 -27.88 0.24
N VAL A 13 21.37 -28.48 0.97
CA VAL A 13 20.01 -27.95 1.12
C VAL A 13 19.96 -26.80 2.13
N THR A 14 20.88 -26.76 3.12
CA THR A 14 20.86 -25.74 4.18
C THR A 14 21.47 -24.39 3.81
N SER A 15 22.16 -24.26 2.68
CA SER A 15 22.83 -23.01 2.27
C SER A 15 21.88 -21.94 1.70
N GLY A 16 20.59 -22.24 1.52
CA GLY A 16 19.58 -21.32 0.98
C GLY A 16 18.85 -20.45 2.02
N VAL A 17 19.14 -20.60 3.32
CA VAL A 17 18.41 -19.86 4.36
C VAL A 17 19.07 -18.50 4.62
N MET A 18 18.69 -17.51 3.81
CA MET A 18 19.03 -16.11 4.05
C MET A 18 18.07 -15.53 5.11
N ALA A 19 18.32 -15.78 6.39
CA ALA A 19 17.52 -15.24 7.51
C ALA A 19 18.08 -13.91 8.09
N GLN A 20 19.12 -13.33 7.47
CA GLN A 20 19.88 -12.20 8.04
C GLN A 20 19.52 -10.82 7.48
N GLY A 21 18.49 -10.72 6.64
CA GLY A 21 17.88 -9.42 6.35
C GLY A 21 17.02 -9.00 7.53
N SER A 22 17.26 -7.83 8.13
CA SER A 22 16.32 -7.27 9.11
C SER A 22 14.95 -7.20 8.44
N SER A 23 14.01 -8.02 8.90
CA SER A 23 12.65 -8.01 8.37
C SER A 23 12.06 -6.61 8.58
N CYS A 24 11.30 -6.10 7.61
CA CYS A 24 10.67 -4.78 7.75
C CYS A 24 9.81 -4.69 9.03
N ALA A 25 9.18 -5.80 9.44
CA ALA A 25 8.47 -5.92 10.71
C ALA A 25 9.37 -5.68 11.95
N GLN A 26 10.64 -6.12 11.94
CA GLN A 26 11.60 -5.79 12.99
C GLN A 26 11.96 -4.30 12.98
N ALA A 27 12.09 -3.69 11.78
CA ALA A 27 12.35 -2.26 11.66
C ALA A 27 11.17 -1.42 12.21
N VAL A 28 9.92 -1.82 11.96
CA VAL A 28 8.73 -1.18 12.54
C VAL A 28 8.77 -1.20 14.07
N ARG A 29 9.06 -2.37 14.66
CA ARG A 29 9.13 -2.51 16.13
C ARG A 29 10.26 -1.68 16.73
N LEU A 30 11.42 -1.67 16.08
CA LEU A 30 12.55 -0.85 16.49
C LEU A 30 12.18 0.63 16.42
N ALA A 31 11.61 1.08 15.29
CA ALA A 31 11.19 2.45 15.09
C ALA A 31 10.18 2.91 16.16
N GLN A 32 9.18 2.08 16.48
CA GLN A 32 8.24 2.35 17.57
C GLN A 32 8.96 2.50 18.92
N SER A 33 9.87 1.59 19.25
CA SER A 33 10.61 1.68 20.52
C SER A 33 11.48 2.94 20.62
N VAL A 34 12.06 3.39 19.50
CA VAL A 34 12.90 4.60 19.43
C VAL A 34 12.04 5.86 19.53
N TYR A 35 10.86 5.86 18.90
CA TYR A 35 9.86 6.90 19.03
C TYR A 35 9.37 7.04 20.48
N ASP A 36 9.06 5.92 21.14
CA ASP A 36 8.66 5.90 22.56
C ASP A 36 9.77 6.39 23.50
N GLN A 37 11.04 6.22 23.10
CA GLN A 37 12.21 6.75 23.81
C GLN A 37 12.46 8.25 23.54
N GLY A 38 11.71 8.88 22.63
CA GLY A 38 11.89 10.29 22.26
C GLY A 38 13.15 10.56 21.40
N ARG A 39 13.80 9.52 20.86
CA ARG A 39 15.02 9.65 20.03
C ARG A 39 14.65 9.91 18.56
N LEU A 40 14.00 11.05 18.33
CA LEU A 40 13.36 11.40 17.06
C LEU A 40 14.33 11.57 15.89
N HIS A 41 15.56 12.03 16.12
CA HIS A 41 16.53 12.28 15.05
C HIS A 41 17.03 10.98 14.38
N GLU A 42 17.25 9.93 15.18
CA GLU A 42 17.70 8.64 14.66
C GLU A 42 16.59 7.85 13.96
N LEU A 43 15.34 8.22 14.22
CA LEU A 43 14.18 7.57 13.67
C LEU A 43 14.08 7.76 12.15
N GLU A 44 14.45 8.95 11.66
CA GLU A 44 14.52 9.24 10.23
C GLU A 44 15.47 8.28 9.51
N ASP A 45 16.67 8.07 10.06
CA ASP A 45 17.68 7.18 9.48
C ASP A 45 17.23 5.72 9.47
N ILE A 46 16.61 5.25 10.57
CA ILE A 46 16.10 3.88 10.68
C ILE A 46 15.00 3.64 9.64
N ILE A 47 14.07 4.57 9.49
CA ILE A 47 12.94 4.45 8.57
C ILE A 47 13.41 4.54 7.11
N ASN A 48 14.28 5.49 6.78
CA ASN A 48 14.83 5.62 5.44
C ASN A 48 15.65 4.39 5.02
N LYS A 49 16.41 3.81 5.96
CA LYS A 49 17.14 2.55 5.72
C LYS A 49 16.18 1.36 5.50
N ALA A 50 15.07 1.32 6.24
CA ALA A 50 14.07 0.27 6.07
C ALA A 50 13.34 0.38 4.72
N LEU A 51 12.99 1.60 4.29
CA LEU A 51 12.29 1.84 3.02
C LEU A 51 13.22 1.74 1.79
N GLY A 52 14.50 2.10 1.94
CA GLY A 52 15.51 2.02 0.86
C GLY A 52 16.18 0.65 0.70
N SER A 53 15.88 -0.30 1.59
CA SER A 53 16.43 -1.65 1.54
C SER A 53 15.88 -2.43 0.34
N GLN A 54 16.73 -2.71 -0.65
CA GLN A 54 16.39 -3.58 -1.80
C GLN A 54 16.35 -5.07 -1.44
N SER A 55 16.97 -5.46 -0.32
CA SER A 55 17.14 -6.88 0.06
C SER A 55 15.93 -7.48 0.77
N ALA A 56 15.03 -6.66 1.31
CA ALA A 56 13.78 -7.09 1.93
C ALA A 56 12.71 -6.00 1.75
N PRO A 57 11.89 -6.06 0.68
CA PRO A 57 10.83 -5.08 0.46
C PRO A 57 9.81 -5.15 1.60
N CYS A 58 9.44 -3.99 2.15
CA CYS A 58 8.36 -3.87 3.11
C CYS A 58 7.02 -4.22 2.46
N GLY A 59 6.14 -4.90 3.18
CA GLY A 59 4.74 -4.96 2.82
C GLY A 59 4.08 -3.58 2.94
N GLN A 60 2.93 -3.40 2.29
CA GLN A 60 2.20 -2.13 2.28
C GLN A 60 1.82 -1.69 3.71
N ALA A 61 1.42 -2.63 4.57
CA ALA A 61 1.02 -2.34 5.95
C ALA A 61 2.18 -1.82 6.82
N GLU A 62 3.36 -2.43 6.69
CA GLU A 62 4.57 -1.97 7.39
C GLU A 62 5.02 -0.61 6.88
N GLN A 63 4.94 -0.38 5.57
CA GLN A 63 5.28 0.91 4.96
C GLN A 63 4.37 2.04 5.45
N ILE A 64 3.06 1.81 5.53
CA ILE A 64 2.10 2.78 6.09
C ILE A 64 2.45 3.08 7.55
N SER A 65 2.74 2.05 8.34
CA SER A 65 3.08 2.21 9.76
C SER A 65 4.36 3.03 9.96
N LEU A 66 5.39 2.79 9.14
CA LEU A 66 6.64 3.56 9.16
C LEU A 66 6.43 5.00 8.72
N LEU A 67 5.71 5.24 7.61
CA LEU A 67 5.44 6.59 7.11
C LEU A 67 4.57 7.40 8.09
N LYS A 68 3.62 6.75 8.77
CA LYS A 68 2.82 7.37 9.83
C LYS A 68 3.69 7.78 11.03
N LEU A 69 4.62 6.92 11.43
CA LEU A 69 5.55 7.26 12.52
C LEU A 69 6.50 8.40 12.11
N LEU A 70 6.98 8.38 10.87
CA LEU A 70 7.88 9.39 10.33
C LEU A 70 7.20 10.76 10.21
N THR A 71 5.96 10.81 9.72
CA THR A 71 5.16 12.05 9.69
C THR A 71 4.94 12.62 11.08
N LEU A 72 4.56 11.79 12.06
CA LEU A 72 4.44 12.22 13.45
C LEU A 72 5.76 12.80 13.97
N THR A 73 6.88 12.13 13.66
CA THR A 73 8.21 12.56 14.07
C THR A 73 8.56 13.96 13.53
N TYR A 74 8.31 14.21 12.25
CA TYR A 74 8.55 15.53 11.66
C TYR A 74 7.65 16.63 12.23
N ILE A 75 6.41 16.30 12.61
CA ILE A 75 5.53 17.22 13.33
C ILE A 75 6.16 17.60 14.68
N TYR A 76 6.66 16.62 15.46
CA TYR A 76 7.31 16.89 16.75
C TYR A 76 8.64 17.63 16.62
N LEU A 77 9.36 17.46 15.51
CA LEU A 77 10.59 18.19 15.21
C LEU A 77 10.34 19.61 14.65
N GLU A 78 9.07 20.03 14.53
CA GLU A 78 8.67 21.32 13.95
C GLU A 78 9.18 21.52 12.51
N GLU A 79 9.26 20.45 11.71
CA GLU A 79 9.69 20.45 10.31
C GLU A 79 8.48 20.22 9.36
N PRO A 80 7.64 21.25 9.11
CA PRO A 80 6.39 21.09 8.36
C PRO A 80 6.61 20.64 6.91
N GLU A 81 7.67 21.11 6.25
CA GLU A 81 7.96 20.76 4.86
C GLU A 81 8.20 19.25 4.67
N LYS A 82 8.93 18.63 5.61
CA LYS A 82 9.19 17.19 5.58
C LYS A 82 7.96 16.39 6.01
N ALA A 83 7.19 16.89 6.96
CA ALA A 83 5.91 16.29 7.37
C ALA A 83 4.94 16.21 6.18
N ASP A 84 4.81 17.30 5.42
CA ASP A 84 3.97 17.37 4.21
C ASP A 84 4.44 16.39 3.14
N ALA A 85 5.74 16.40 2.83
CA ALA A 85 6.30 15.49 1.82
C ALA A 85 6.11 14.02 2.19
N THR A 86 6.20 13.69 3.47
CA THR A 86 6.03 12.32 3.97
C THR A 86 4.57 11.91 4.02
N MET A 87 3.67 12.84 4.37
CA MET A 87 2.22 12.62 4.32
C MET A 87 1.77 12.34 2.88
N LEU A 88 2.27 13.10 1.91
CA LEU A 88 2.00 12.84 0.49
C LEU A 88 2.46 11.45 0.07
N LYS A 89 3.65 11.01 0.48
CA LYS A 89 4.13 9.64 0.22
C LYS A 89 3.23 8.58 0.85
N LEU A 90 2.70 8.84 2.05
CA LEU A 90 1.76 7.95 2.73
C LEU A 90 0.46 7.81 1.92
N LEU A 91 -0.15 8.93 1.53
CA LEU A 91 -1.38 8.95 0.73
C LEU A 91 -1.20 8.32 -0.66
N GLN A 92 -0.01 8.46 -1.26
CA GLN A 92 0.33 7.79 -2.52
C GLN A 92 0.50 6.28 -2.36
N THR A 93 1.02 5.84 -1.22
CA THR A 93 1.21 4.41 -0.91
C THR A 93 -0.13 3.73 -0.62
N ASP A 94 -1.03 4.42 0.08
CA ASP A 94 -2.38 3.95 0.35
C ASP A 94 -3.40 5.08 0.16
N ASN A 95 -4.06 5.05 -1.00
CA ASN A 95 -5.10 6.01 -1.36
C ASN A 95 -6.38 5.86 -0.51
N TYR A 96 -6.55 4.74 0.20
CA TYR A 96 -7.70 4.48 1.06
C TYR A 96 -7.40 4.77 2.54
N PHE A 97 -6.23 5.31 2.85
CA PHE A 97 -5.86 5.63 4.22
C PHE A 97 -6.82 6.68 4.81
N GLN A 98 -7.52 6.27 5.88
CA GLN A 98 -8.40 7.13 6.65
C GLN A 98 -7.87 7.26 8.07
N ILE A 99 -7.80 8.50 8.55
CA ILE A 99 -7.43 8.80 9.93
C ILE A 99 -8.54 8.39 10.88
N ASN A 100 -8.17 7.99 12.10
CA ASN A 100 -9.12 7.86 13.19
C ASN A 100 -8.92 8.99 14.20
N PRO A 101 -9.79 10.02 14.22
CA PRO A 101 -9.62 11.19 15.10
C PRO A 101 -9.72 10.87 16.60
N ALA A 102 -10.20 9.67 16.98
CA ALA A 102 -10.25 9.24 18.37
C ALA A 102 -8.92 8.66 18.89
N VAL A 103 -8.03 8.21 18.00
CA VAL A 103 -6.77 7.54 18.34
C VAL A 103 -5.56 8.37 17.94
N ASP A 104 -5.67 9.11 16.84
CA ASP A 104 -4.56 9.86 16.27
C ASP A 104 -4.41 11.26 16.89
N PRO A 105 -3.18 11.76 17.09
CA PRO A 105 -2.94 13.10 17.63
C PRO A 105 -3.59 14.21 16.79
N ALA A 106 -4.06 15.26 17.45
CA ALA A 106 -4.74 16.39 16.80
C ALA A 106 -3.89 17.03 15.70
N GLU A 107 -2.57 17.13 15.89
CA GLU A 107 -1.64 17.68 14.90
C GLU A 107 -1.60 16.86 13.61
N PHE A 108 -1.64 15.53 13.72
CA PHE A 108 -1.67 14.64 12.57
C PHE A 108 -2.99 14.77 11.80
N VAL A 109 -4.10 14.91 12.53
CA VAL A 109 -5.43 15.13 11.96
C VAL A 109 -5.49 16.49 11.24
N ALA A 110 -4.95 17.54 11.86
CA ALA A 110 -4.88 18.87 11.27
C ALA A 110 -4.06 18.86 9.96
N LEU A 111 -2.89 18.20 9.97
CA LEU A 111 -2.05 18.02 8.80
C LEU A 111 -2.77 17.25 7.69
N TYR A 112 -3.41 16.12 8.00
CA TYR A 112 -4.16 15.37 6.98
C TYR A 112 -5.29 16.20 6.36
N ASN A 113 -5.98 17.01 7.16
CA ASN A 113 -7.09 17.84 6.67
C ASN A 113 -6.64 18.97 5.71
N THR A 114 -5.35 19.34 5.68
CA THR A 114 -4.84 20.26 4.65
C THR A 114 -4.74 19.58 3.29
N PHE A 115 -4.53 18.26 3.25
CA PHE A 115 -4.51 17.46 2.03
C PHE A 115 -5.94 17.18 1.56
N ARG A 116 -6.27 17.68 0.37
CA ARG A 116 -7.56 17.42 -0.28
C ARG A 116 -7.56 15.99 -0.83
N THR A 117 -7.96 15.02 -0.02
CA THR A 117 -8.10 13.60 -0.41
C THR A 117 -9.35 13.31 -1.25
N ASN A 118 -10.33 14.22 -1.25
CA ASN A 118 -11.51 14.11 -2.10
C ASN A 118 -11.30 14.85 -3.44
N GLU A 119 -11.43 14.12 -4.54
CA GLU A 119 -11.41 14.68 -5.89
C GLU A 119 -12.60 15.65 -6.07
N ILE A 120 -12.31 16.93 -6.34
CA ILE A 120 -13.36 17.93 -6.59
C ILE A 120 -13.85 17.83 -8.04
N TYR A 121 -12.99 17.41 -8.98
CA TYR A 121 -13.31 17.30 -10.40
C TYR A 121 -12.62 16.11 -11.03
N ARG A 122 -13.42 15.20 -11.62
CA ARG A 122 -12.96 14.05 -12.40
C ARG A 122 -13.13 14.32 -13.89
N ILE A 123 -12.02 14.43 -14.62
CA ILE A 123 -12.04 14.59 -16.08
C ILE A 123 -11.88 13.19 -16.69
N GLY A 124 -12.97 12.61 -17.18
CA GLY A 124 -12.98 11.33 -17.87
C GLY A 124 -13.47 11.48 -19.31
N ALA A 125 -12.70 10.96 -20.27
CA ALA A 125 -13.14 10.81 -21.64
C ALA A 125 -13.41 9.32 -21.90
N THR A 126 -14.67 8.97 -22.18
CA THR A 126 -15.04 7.60 -22.52
C THR A 126 -15.12 7.50 -24.04
N LEU A 127 -14.16 6.80 -24.66
CA LEU A 127 -14.17 6.49 -26.09
C LEU A 127 -14.47 5.01 -26.27
N GLY A 128 -15.60 4.68 -26.91
CA GLY A 128 -16.00 3.32 -27.20
C GLY A 128 -16.88 3.27 -28.43
N VAL A 129 -16.43 2.57 -29.47
CA VAL A 129 -17.25 2.26 -30.65
C VAL A 129 -17.98 0.95 -30.38
N ASN A 130 -19.30 1.01 -30.17
CA ASN A 130 -20.14 -0.17 -30.16
C ASN A 130 -20.62 -0.45 -31.59
N ALA A 131 -20.04 -1.47 -32.22
CA ALA A 131 -20.50 -1.99 -33.51
C ALA A 131 -21.23 -3.33 -33.27
N THR A 132 -22.50 -3.26 -32.91
CA THR A 132 -23.36 -4.44 -32.84
C THR A 132 -24.12 -4.57 -34.15
N GLN A 133 -23.99 -5.72 -34.83
CA GLN A 133 -24.76 -6.05 -36.03
C GLN A 133 -25.91 -7.00 -35.60
N PRO A 134 -27.12 -6.49 -35.33
CA PRO A 134 -28.21 -7.35 -34.89
C PRO A 134 -28.64 -8.27 -36.04
N ASN A 135 -28.50 -9.58 -35.85
CA ASN A 135 -29.03 -10.59 -36.75
C ASN A 135 -30.44 -10.97 -36.31
N VAL A 136 -31.46 -10.59 -37.08
CA VAL A 136 -32.86 -10.91 -36.78
C VAL A 136 -33.11 -12.38 -37.15
N THR A 137 -33.19 -13.25 -36.15
CA THR A 137 -33.40 -14.70 -36.37
C THR A 137 -34.87 -15.10 -36.39
N ASN A 138 -35.78 -14.30 -35.83
CA ASN A 138 -37.21 -14.58 -35.83
C ASN A 138 -38.04 -13.30 -35.94
N THR A 139 -38.93 -13.25 -36.93
CA THR A 139 -39.99 -12.25 -37.04
C THR A 139 -41.31 -12.91 -36.62
N VAL A 140 -41.87 -12.48 -35.50
CA VAL A 140 -43.24 -12.84 -35.13
C VAL A 140 -44.17 -11.84 -35.80
N SER A 141 -44.82 -12.25 -36.88
CA SER A 141 -45.93 -11.52 -37.47
C SER A 141 -47.24 -11.89 -36.75
N ALA A 142 -47.84 -10.92 -36.09
CA ALA A 142 -49.22 -11.03 -35.59
C ALA A 142 -50.19 -10.83 -36.76
N VAL A 143 -50.28 -11.82 -37.65
CA VAL A 143 -51.41 -11.92 -38.57
C VAL A 143 -52.14 -13.20 -38.19
N GLU A 144 -53.23 -13.04 -37.44
CA GLU A 144 -54.21 -14.10 -37.20
C GLU A 144 -54.73 -14.57 -38.58
N PRO A 145 -54.48 -15.84 -38.99
CA PRO A 145 -55.08 -16.34 -40.20
C PRO A 145 -56.58 -16.50 -39.92
N GLY A 146 -57.38 -15.68 -40.58
CA GLY A 146 -58.83 -15.75 -40.53
C GLY A 146 -59.33 -17.19 -40.66
N ARG A 147 -60.00 -17.64 -39.60
CA ARG A 147 -60.74 -18.90 -39.53
C ARG A 147 -61.79 -18.88 -40.64
N ARG A 148 -61.57 -19.70 -41.69
CA ARG A 148 -62.59 -20.00 -42.69
C ARG A 148 -63.67 -20.85 -42.01
N GLU A 149 -64.89 -20.34 -42.00
CA GLU A 149 -66.13 -21.12 -41.95
C GLU A 149 -66.67 -21.29 -43.37
#